data_AF-A0A4T3F2G5-F1
#
_entry.id   AF-A0A4T3F2G5-F1
#
_cell.length_a   1.000
_cell.length_b   1.000
_cell.length_c   1.000
_cell.angle_alpha   90.00
_cell.angle_beta   90.00
_cell.angle_gamma   90.00
#
_symmetry.space_group_name_H-M   'P 1'
#
loop_
_entity.id
_entity.type
_entity.pdbx_description
1 polymer ?
#
loop_
_entity_poly.entity_id
_entity_poly.type
_entity_poly.pdbx_seq_one_letter_code
_entity_poly.pdbx_strand_id
1 'polypeptide(L)'
;MTKAAFALPLITAALGLSASAAPAAAQQAEPAYTSEQCRAAVGILAETEGRDEDAAAIALSEACEAHRRAYAFDVSDDMERMQARLREAGIDYESGLTDRILDCERRTEMVMLETVPEGEPAPDREEVLGSCTANAQMALYAAAIVQLNEAERSRAATAQREYEAAMAAREAEITQKAREHQRAVEAAAMAHEREMADWRRRVELCESGEMEYCQPE
;
A
#
# COMPACT_ATOMS: atom_id res chain seq x y z
N MET A 1 0.73 -66.65 -37.92
CA MET A 1 0.80 -68.13 -37.98
C MET A 1 1.63 -68.61 -36.79
N THR A 2 1.10 -69.59 -36.05
CA THR A 2 1.78 -70.48 -35.07
C THR A 2 2.47 -69.83 -33.86
N LYS A 3 2.43 -70.35 -32.64
CA LYS A 3 1.81 -71.51 -31.98
C LYS A 3 2.07 -71.32 -30.47
N ALA A 4 1.23 -71.94 -29.65
CA ALA A 4 1.37 -72.13 -28.20
C ALA A 4 2.72 -72.82 -27.83
N ALA A 5 3.18 -73.00 -26.58
CA ALA A 5 2.53 -73.29 -25.29
C ALA A 5 3.64 -73.41 -24.20
N PHE A 6 3.22 -73.75 -22.98
CA PHE A 6 3.95 -74.31 -21.81
C PHE A 6 4.49 -73.28 -20.80
N ALA A 7 4.38 -73.45 -19.48
CA ALA A 7 3.64 -74.37 -18.61
C ALA A 7 3.79 -73.86 -17.16
N LEU A 8 2.78 -74.13 -16.32
CA LEU A 8 2.77 -73.91 -14.86
C LEU A 8 3.79 -74.81 -14.13
N PRO A 9 4.16 -74.48 -12.88
CA PRO A 9 3.45 -75.09 -11.76
C PRO A 9 3.08 -74.18 -10.59
N LEU A 10 1.97 -74.55 -9.96
CA LEU A 10 1.45 -74.12 -8.65
C LEU A 10 2.40 -74.46 -7.49
N ILE A 11 2.52 -73.54 -6.53
CA ILE A 11 2.69 -73.80 -5.07
C ILE A 11 2.00 -72.63 -4.31
N THR A 12 0.72 -72.76 -3.93
CA THR A 12 0.16 -72.99 -2.57
C THR A 12 0.53 -72.03 -1.43
N ALA A 13 -0.53 -71.53 -0.78
CA ALA A 13 -0.65 -71.05 0.61
C ALA A 13 -0.01 -69.70 0.96
N ALA A 14 -0.58 -68.82 1.79
CA ALA A 14 -1.88 -68.71 2.44
C ALA A 14 -1.99 -67.24 2.94
N LEU A 15 -3.23 -66.73 2.98
CA LEU A 15 -3.75 -65.73 3.93
C LEU A 15 -2.74 -64.81 4.63
N GLY A 16 -2.63 -63.60 4.10
CA GLY A 16 -2.21 -62.40 4.85
C GLY A 16 -3.13 -61.25 4.46
N LEU A 17 -4.29 -61.15 5.10
CA LEU A 17 -5.11 -59.94 5.06
C LEU A 17 -4.29 -58.81 5.69
N SER A 18 -3.79 -57.91 4.86
CA SER A 18 -3.37 -56.58 5.27
C SER A 18 -3.89 -55.63 4.22
N ALA A 19 -5.20 -55.37 4.31
CA ALA A 19 -5.78 -54.18 3.72
C ALA A 19 -5.15 -52.99 4.45
N SER A 20 -4.00 -52.53 3.97
CA SER A 20 -3.57 -51.15 4.17
C SER A 20 -4.51 -50.30 3.33
N ALA A 21 -5.69 -50.03 3.90
CA ALA A 21 -6.49 -48.89 3.49
C ALA A 21 -5.57 -47.68 3.63
N ALA A 22 -5.15 -47.12 2.49
CA ALA A 22 -4.62 -45.78 2.46
C ALA A 22 -5.63 -44.90 3.21
N PRO A 23 -5.21 -44.01 4.11
CA PRO A 23 -6.13 -43.07 4.69
C PRO A 23 -6.75 -42.32 3.51
N ALA A 24 -8.07 -42.45 3.36
CA ALA A 24 -8.85 -41.53 2.55
C ALA A 24 -8.39 -40.14 2.99
N ALA A 25 -7.85 -39.37 2.05
CA ALA A 25 -7.60 -37.96 2.28
C ALA A 25 -8.89 -37.42 2.87
N ALA A 26 -8.85 -37.04 4.15
CA ALA A 26 -9.89 -36.25 4.73
C ALA A 26 -10.00 -35.06 3.79
N GLN A 27 -11.07 -35.01 3.02
CA GLN A 27 -11.53 -33.77 2.41
C GLN A 27 -11.62 -32.82 3.59
N GLN A 28 -10.59 -32.01 3.78
CA GLN A 28 -10.64 -30.88 4.67
C GLN A 28 -11.83 -30.10 4.10
N ALA A 29 -12.96 -30.16 4.80
CA ALA A 29 -14.08 -29.29 4.49
C ALA A 29 -13.47 -27.90 4.44
N GLU A 30 -13.55 -27.24 3.26
CA GLU A 30 -13.11 -25.86 3.17
C GLU A 30 -13.73 -25.12 4.35
N PRO A 31 -12.96 -24.29 5.07
CA PRO A 31 -13.53 -23.49 6.15
C PRO A 31 -14.74 -22.75 5.58
N ALA A 32 -15.92 -23.03 6.13
CA ALA A 32 -17.14 -22.37 5.71
C ALA A 32 -17.05 -20.91 6.17
N TYR A 33 -16.58 -20.04 5.27
CA TYR A 33 -16.47 -18.62 5.54
C TYR A 33 -17.86 -17.98 5.62
N THR A 34 -18.05 -17.07 6.56
CA THR A 34 -19.28 -16.30 6.66
C THR A 34 -19.32 -15.24 5.55
N SER A 35 -20.53 -14.74 5.23
CA SER A 35 -20.69 -13.62 4.29
C SER A 35 -19.89 -12.38 4.71
N GLU A 36 -19.75 -12.14 6.02
CA GLU A 36 -18.93 -11.04 6.56
C GLU A 36 -17.43 -11.27 6.32
N GLN A 37 -16.95 -12.51 6.46
CA GLN A 37 -15.55 -12.84 6.19
C GLN A 37 -15.23 -12.73 4.70
N CYS A 38 -16.14 -13.16 3.83
CA CYS A 38 -16.00 -12.96 2.38
C CYS A 38 -15.93 -11.48 2.02
N ARG A 39 -16.81 -10.65 2.60
CA ARG A 39 -16.81 -9.19 2.38
C ARG A 39 -15.53 -8.54 2.89
N ALA A 40 -15.11 -8.86 4.11
CA ALA A 40 -13.90 -8.31 4.71
C ALA A 40 -12.65 -8.66 3.88
N ALA A 41 -12.55 -9.90 3.40
CA ALA A 41 -11.45 -10.33 2.55
C ALA A 41 -11.40 -9.56 1.22
N VAL A 42 -12.55 -9.33 0.57
CA VAL A 42 -12.63 -8.48 -0.62
C VAL A 42 -12.19 -7.04 -0.32
N GLY A 43 -12.60 -6.49 0.82
CA GLY A 43 -12.19 -5.16 1.29
C GLY A 43 -10.67 -5.03 1.47
N ILE A 44 -10.04 -6.01 2.13
CA ILE A 44 -8.59 -6.08 2.35
C ILE A 44 -7.84 -6.21 1.02
N LEU A 45 -8.32 -7.04 0.09
CA LEU A 45 -7.70 -7.16 -1.23
C LEU A 45 -7.75 -5.85 -2.02
N ALA A 46 -8.84 -5.08 -1.91
CA ALA A 46 -8.93 -3.77 -2.53
C ALA A 46 -7.91 -2.77 -1.95
N GLU A 47 -7.69 -2.79 -0.63
CA GLU A 47 -6.73 -1.91 0.06
C GLU A 47 -5.27 -2.30 -0.21
N THR A 48 -5.00 -3.60 -0.31
CA THR A 48 -3.65 -4.14 -0.49
C THR A 48 -3.26 -4.31 -1.95
N GLU A 49 -4.11 -3.91 -2.90
CA GLU A 49 -3.94 -4.15 -4.34
C GLU A 49 -3.77 -5.65 -4.66
N GLY A 50 -4.45 -6.50 -3.89
CA GLY A 50 -4.41 -7.96 -4.03
C GLY A 50 -3.16 -8.62 -3.43
N ARG A 51 -2.36 -7.90 -2.64
CA ARG A 51 -1.12 -8.44 -2.04
C ARG A 51 -1.32 -9.27 -0.77
N ASP A 52 -2.51 -9.24 -0.17
CA ASP A 52 -2.81 -10.01 1.04
C ASP A 52 -3.20 -11.46 0.67
N GLU A 53 -2.27 -12.39 0.91
CA GLU A 53 -2.44 -13.80 0.56
C GLU A 53 -3.54 -14.49 1.38
N ASP A 54 -3.73 -14.09 2.64
CA ASP A 54 -4.75 -14.66 3.52
C ASP A 54 -6.15 -14.21 3.08
N ALA A 55 -6.31 -12.92 2.77
CA ALA A 55 -7.54 -12.38 2.20
C ALA A 55 -7.82 -12.98 0.81
N ALA A 56 -6.78 -13.24 -0.01
CA ALA A 56 -6.92 -13.91 -1.29
C ALA A 56 -7.46 -15.33 -1.12
N ALA A 57 -6.92 -16.10 -0.17
CA ALA A 57 -7.38 -17.45 0.12
C ALA A 57 -8.87 -17.48 0.55
N ILE A 58 -9.30 -16.50 1.36
CA ILE A 58 -10.70 -16.38 1.78
C ILE A 58 -11.58 -15.97 0.61
N ALA A 59 -11.27 -14.87 -0.08
CA ALA A 59 -12.12 -14.31 -1.13
C ALA A 59 -12.24 -15.24 -2.35
N LEU A 60 -11.20 -15.99 -2.69
CA LEU A 60 -11.19 -16.91 -3.83
C LEU A 60 -11.74 -18.31 -3.50
N SER A 61 -12.06 -18.59 -2.23
CA SER A 61 -12.68 -19.86 -1.82
C SER A 61 -14.02 -20.13 -2.51
N GLU A 62 -14.41 -21.41 -2.62
CA GLU A 62 -15.72 -21.77 -3.16
C GLU A 62 -16.85 -21.24 -2.27
N ALA A 63 -16.63 -21.20 -0.95
CA ALA A 63 -17.56 -20.65 0.02
C ALA A 63 -17.90 -19.17 -0.25
N CYS A 64 -16.97 -18.39 -0.79
CA CYS A 64 -17.17 -16.98 -1.11
C CYS A 64 -17.60 -16.73 -2.58
N GLU A 65 -17.72 -17.76 -3.42
CA GLU A 65 -18.09 -17.59 -4.83
C GLU A 65 -19.51 -17.02 -5.00
N ALA A 66 -20.48 -17.52 -4.24
CA ALA A 66 -21.86 -17.03 -4.29
C ALA A 66 -21.94 -15.55 -3.89
N HIS A 67 -21.16 -15.14 -2.89
CA HIS A 67 -21.04 -13.74 -2.47
C HIS A 67 -20.43 -12.90 -3.60
N ARG A 68 -19.27 -13.30 -4.14
CA ARG A 68 -18.62 -12.59 -5.25
C ARG A 68 -19.53 -12.43 -6.47
N ARG A 69 -20.32 -13.45 -6.84
CA ARG A 69 -21.25 -13.34 -7.97
C ARG A 69 -22.41 -12.39 -7.66
N ALA A 70 -22.94 -12.42 -6.43
CA ALA A 70 -24.03 -11.54 -6.02
C ALA A 70 -23.61 -10.06 -6.01
N TYR A 71 -22.36 -9.77 -5.67
CA TYR A 71 -21.84 -8.41 -5.51
C TYR A 71 -20.78 -8.04 -6.57
N ALA A 72 -20.70 -8.76 -7.69
CA ALA A 72 -19.66 -8.56 -8.71
C ALA A 72 -19.63 -7.14 -9.31
N PHE A 73 -20.74 -6.42 -9.21
CA PHE A 73 -20.91 -5.04 -9.70
C PHE A 73 -21.28 -4.06 -8.58
N ASP A 74 -21.26 -4.49 -7.32
CA ASP A 74 -21.51 -3.60 -6.20
C ASP A 74 -20.23 -2.83 -5.88
N VAL A 75 -20.22 -1.56 -6.25
CA VAL A 75 -19.11 -0.63 -6.02
C VAL A 75 -19.44 0.37 -4.91
N SER A 76 -20.47 0.11 -4.10
CA SER A 76 -20.95 1.07 -3.08
C SER A 76 -19.85 1.41 -2.07
N ASP A 77 -19.16 0.40 -1.53
CA ASP A 77 -18.05 0.60 -0.59
C ASP A 77 -16.87 1.36 -1.23
N ASP A 78 -16.58 1.10 -2.50
CA ASP A 78 -15.53 1.83 -3.25
C ASP A 78 -15.91 3.29 -3.46
N MET A 79 -17.18 3.57 -3.77
CA MET A 79 -17.70 4.92 -3.93
C MET A 79 -17.68 5.68 -2.60
N GLU A 80 -18.05 5.04 -1.48
CA GLU A 80 -17.96 5.63 -0.14
C GLU A 80 -16.51 5.94 0.24
N ARG A 81 -15.59 5.00 0.01
CA ARG A 81 -14.15 5.22 0.24
C ARG A 81 -13.61 6.36 -0.62
N MET A 82 -14.01 6.44 -1.89
CA MET A 82 -13.60 7.55 -2.75
C MET A 82 -14.16 8.88 -2.25
N GLN A 83 -15.44 8.94 -1.88
CA GLN A 83 -16.04 10.16 -1.32
C GLN A 83 -15.33 10.62 -0.05
N ALA A 84 -14.93 9.68 0.83
CA ALA A 84 -14.12 10.00 2.00
C ALA A 84 -12.76 10.61 1.60
N ARG A 85 -12.05 10.02 0.63
CA ARG A 85 -10.78 10.57 0.11
C ARG A 85 -10.94 11.96 -0.50
N LEU A 86 -12.01 12.19 -1.25
CA LEU A 86 -12.33 13.51 -1.81
C LEU A 86 -12.52 14.54 -0.68
N ARG A 87 -13.26 14.18 0.38
CA ARG A 87 -13.48 15.05 1.54
C ARG A 87 -12.18 15.36 2.28
N GLU A 88 -11.31 14.37 2.48
CA GLU A 88 -9.98 14.54 3.08
C GLU A 88 -9.03 15.39 2.22
N ALA A 89 -9.24 15.39 0.90
CA ALA A 89 -8.56 16.29 -0.04
C ALA A 89 -9.17 17.70 -0.08
N GLY A 90 -10.29 17.94 0.63
CA GLY A 90 -11.01 19.21 0.61
C GLY A 90 -11.86 19.43 -0.65
N ILE A 91 -12.17 18.36 -1.39
CA ILE A 91 -12.98 18.39 -2.61
C ILE A 91 -14.45 18.16 -2.22
N ASP A 92 -15.27 19.19 -2.35
CA ASP A 92 -16.70 19.14 -2.02
C ASP A 92 -17.53 18.57 -3.19
N TYR A 93 -17.56 17.25 -3.26
CA TYR A 93 -18.31 16.51 -4.28
C TYR A 93 -19.84 16.61 -4.08
N GLU A 94 -20.32 16.62 -2.84
CA GLU A 94 -21.75 16.60 -2.52
C GLU A 94 -22.43 17.91 -2.90
N SER A 95 -21.82 19.05 -2.55
CA SER A 95 -22.34 20.36 -2.98
C SER A 95 -22.31 20.49 -4.50
N GLY A 96 -21.23 20.05 -5.14
CA GLY A 96 -21.10 20.06 -6.60
C GLY A 96 -22.18 19.21 -7.29
N LEU A 97 -22.51 18.04 -6.73
CA LEU A 97 -23.58 17.18 -7.25
C LEU A 97 -24.95 17.83 -7.10
N THR A 98 -25.22 18.45 -5.96
CA THR A 98 -26.46 19.18 -5.71
C THR A 98 -26.68 20.29 -6.76
N ASP A 99 -25.64 21.10 -7.02
CA ASP A 99 -25.70 22.16 -8.02
C ASP A 99 -25.96 21.62 -9.43
N ARG A 100 -25.36 20.48 -9.78
CA ARG A 100 -25.59 19.84 -11.08
C ARG A 100 -26.98 19.25 -11.23
N ILE A 101 -27.54 18.67 -10.16
CA ILE A 101 -28.92 18.16 -10.17
C ILE A 101 -29.88 19.32 -10.42
N LEU A 102 -29.70 20.46 -9.76
CA LEU A 102 -30.52 21.67 -9.97
C LEU A 102 -30.37 22.24 -11.39
N ASP A 103 -29.17 22.18 -11.99
CA ASP A 103 -28.95 22.55 -13.40
C ASP A 103 -29.68 21.57 -14.34
N CYS A 104 -29.65 20.27 -14.04
CA CYS A 104 -30.38 19.25 -14.79
C CYS A 104 -31.90 19.47 -14.75
N GLU A 105 -32.47 19.73 -13.58
CA GLU A 105 -33.91 20.04 -13.44
C GLU A 105 -34.32 21.20 -14.34
N ARG A 106 -33.54 22.29 -14.31
CA ARG A 106 -33.78 23.49 -15.14
C ARG A 106 -33.68 23.20 -16.64
N ARG A 107 -32.71 22.37 -17.05
CA ARG A 107 -32.55 21.98 -18.46
C ARG A 107 -33.68 21.08 -18.92
N THR A 108 -34.08 20.13 -18.09
CA THR A 108 -35.23 19.27 -18.38
C THR A 108 -36.48 20.12 -18.57
N GLU A 109 -36.73 21.11 -17.73
CA GLU A 109 -37.87 22.03 -17.92
C GLU A 109 -37.82 22.75 -19.28
N MET A 110 -36.66 23.18 -19.74
CA MET A 110 -36.52 23.78 -21.07
C MET A 110 -36.82 22.77 -22.19
N VAL A 111 -36.29 21.55 -22.12
CA VAL A 111 -36.53 20.48 -23.11
C VAL A 111 -38.01 20.12 -23.17
N MET A 112 -38.70 20.06 -22.02
CA MET A 112 -40.13 19.76 -21.97
C MET A 112 -41.02 20.86 -22.57
N LEU A 113 -40.49 22.06 -22.78
CA LEU A 113 -41.20 23.18 -23.43
C LEU A 113 -40.93 23.25 -24.94
N GLU A 114 -39.98 22.47 -25.47
CA GLU A 114 -39.67 22.44 -26.90
C GLU A 114 -40.79 21.74 -27.69
N THR A 115 -41.12 22.26 -28.86
CA THR A 115 -42.10 21.64 -29.76
C THR A 115 -41.56 20.32 -30.30
N VAL A 116 -42.27 19.23 -30.00
CA VAL A 116 -41.94 17.88 -30.47
C VAL A 116 -42.17 17.80 -31.99
N PRO A 117 -41.17 17.34 -32.78
CA PRO A 117 -41.33 17.12 -34.21
C PRO A 117 -42.47 16.15 -34.55
N GLU A 118 -43.09 16.35 -35.71
CA GLU A 118 -44.19 15.50 -36.14
C GLU A 118 -43.72 14.06 -36.38
N GLY A 119 -44.31 13.10 -35.66
CA GLY A 119 -43.96 11.68 -35.72
C GLY A 119 -42.97 11.20 -34.64
N GLU A 120 -42.43 12.09 -33.80
CA GLU A 120 -41.60 11.72 -32.66
C GLU A 120 -42.42 11.58 -31.37
N PRO A 121 -42.08 10.63 -30.48
CA PRO A 121 -42.70 10.56 -29.17
C PRO A 121 -42.34 11.80 -28.34
N ALA A 122 -43.29 12.28 -27.54
CA ALA A 122 -42.99 13.34 -26.58
C ALA A 122 -41.94 12.84 -25.57
N PRO A 123 -40.94 13.67 -25.22
CA PRO A 123 -39.93 13.30 -24.24
C PRO A 123 -40.57 13.02 -22.88
N ASP A 124 -40.10 11.98 -22.20
CA ASP A 124 -40.48 11.71 -20.82
C ASP A 124 -39.60 12.53 -19.86
N ARG A 125 -40.24 13.24 -18.94
CA ARG A 125 -39.54 14.12 -17.99
C ARG A 125 -38.60 13.32 -17.10
N GLU A 126 -39.03 12.15 -16.64
CA GLU A 126 -38.24 11.32 -15.74
C GLU A 126 -37.02 10.74 -16.46
N GLU A 127 -37.20 10.25 -17.69
CA GLU A 127 -36.10 9.79 -18.54
C GLU A 127 -35.06 10.89 -18.84
N VAL A 128 -35.50 12.10 -19.21
CA VAL A 128 -34.60 13.23 -19.51
C VAL A 128 -33.85 13.68 -18.25
N LEU A 129 -34.55 13.81 -17.12
CA LEU A 129 -33.92 14.18 -15.85
C LEU A 129 -32.93 13.10 -15.39
N GLY A 130 -33.32 11.83 -15.40
CA GLY A 130 -32.48 10.71 -15.01
C GLY A 130 -31.22 10.58 -15.86
N SER A 131 -31.35 10.77 -17.18
CA SER A 131 -30.20 10.79 -18.08
C SER A 131 -29.26 11.97 -17.80
N CYS A 132 -29.80 13.15 -17.52
CA CYS A 132 -28.98 14.31 -17.18
C CYS A 132 -28.23 14.11 -15.86
N THR A 133 -28.92 13.67 -14.80
CA THR A 133 -28.31 13.50 -13.47
C THR A 133 -27.25 12.40 -13.48
N ALA A 134 -27.48 11.28 -14.16
CA ALA A 134 -26.49 10.22 -14.32
C ALA A 134 -25.22 10.73 -15.04
N ASN A 135 -25.38 11.48 -16.14
CA ASN A 135 -24.24 12.08 -16.85
C ASN A 135 -23.50 13.11 -16.01
N ALA A 136 -24.23 13.95 -15.26
CA ALA A 136 -23.65 14.92 -14.36
C ALA A 136 -22.83 14.26 -13.25
N GLN A 137 -23.35 13.18 -12.67
CA GLN A 137 -22.66 12.40 -11.64
C GLN A 137 -21.34 11.82 -12.18
N MET A 138 -21.38 11.18 -13.37
CA MET A 138 -20.17 10.64 -14.00
C MET A 138 -19.13 11.74 -14.29
N ALA A 139 -19.56 12.88 -14.85
CA ALA A 139 -18.66 13.99 -15.18
C ALA A 139 -18.04 14.61 -13.92
N LEU A 140 -18.82 14.80 -12.86
CA LEU A 140 -18.32 15.30 -11.58
C LEU A 140 -17.32 14.33 -10.94
N TYR A 141 -17.64 13.04 -10.93
CA TYR A 141 -16.76 12.03 -10.35
C TYR A 141 -15.41 11.97 -11.09
N ALA A 142 -15.43 12.00 -12.43
CA ALA A 142 -14.21 12.07 -13.23
C ALA A 142 -13.38 13.34 -12.93
N ALA A 143 -14.04 14.49 -12.81
CA ALA A 143 -13.37 15.75 -12.44
C ALA A 143 -12.79 15.71 -11.02
N ALA A 144 -13.48 15.05 -10.09
CA ALA A 144 -13.03 14.88 -8.71
C ALA A 144 -11.78 14.00 -8.62
N ILE A 145 -11.70 12.92 -9.40
CA ILE A 145 -10.50 12.07 -9.50
C ILE A 145 -9.29 12.89 -10.01
N VAL A 146 -9.49 13.73 -11.02
CA VAL A 146 -8.41 14.59 -11.54
C VAL A 146 -7.91 15.55 -10.46
N GLN A 147 -8.82 16.17 -9.69
CA GLN A 147 -8.46 17.05 -8.59
C GLN A 147 -7.73 16.31 -7.45
N LEU A 148 -8.18 15.09 -7.12
CA LEU A 148 -7.53 14.25 -6.11
C LEU A 148 -6.09 13.93 -6.51
N ASN A 149 -5.88 13.48 -7.75
CA ASN A 149 -4.55 13.19 -8.28
C ASN A 149 -3.63 14.42 -8.25
N GLU A 150 -4.17 15.61 -8.53
CA GLU A 150 -3.40 16.86 -8.44
C GLU A 150 -3.02 17.17 -6.98
N ALA A 151 -3.95 17.02 -6.04
CA ALA A 151 -3.69 17.21 -4.62
C ALA A 151 -2.62 16.23 -4.11
N GLU A 152 -2.67 14.96 -4.51
CA GLU A 152 -1.67 13.96 -4.16
C GLU A 152 -0.28 14.30 -4.73
N ARG A 153 -0.21 14.71 -6.01
CA ARG A 153 1.06 15.16 -6.62
C ARG A 153 1.66 16.35 -5.89
N SER A 154 0.83 17.31 -5.50
CA SER A 154 1.27 18.50 -4.75
C SER A 154 1.81 18.14 -3.35
N ARG A 155 1.12 17.23 -2.64
CA ARG A 155 1.58 16.70 -1.34
C ARG A 155 2.91 15.97 -1.48
N ALA A 156 3.03 15.08 -2.47
CA ALA A 156 4.26 14.34 -2.74
C ALA A 156 5.44 15.26 -3.07
N ALA A 157 5.23 16.27 -3.93
CA ALA A 157 6.25 17.25 -4.26
C ALA A 157 6.69 18.09 -3.04
N THR A 158 5.77 18.40 -2.12
CA THR A 158 6.10 19.11 -0.89
C THR A 158 6.90 18.22 0.06
N ALA A 159 6.45 16.98 0.28
CA ALA A 159 7.17 16.01 1.10
C ALA A 159 8.59 15.73 0.55
N GLN A 160 8.75 15.66 -0.78
CA GLN A 160 10.06 15.51 -1.40
C GLN A 160 10.97 16.71 -1.11
N ARG A 161 10.47 17.94 -1.24
CA ARG A 161 11.26 19.14 -0.93
C ARG A 161 11.66 19.21 0.55
N GLU A 162 10.75 18.85 1.45
CA GLU A 162 11.04 18.77 2.89
C GLU A 162 12.10 17.72 3.20
N TYR A 163 12.02 16.55 2.56
CA TYR A 163 13.01 15.50 2.68
C TYR A 163 14.39 15.94 2.18
N GLU A 164 14.46 16.54 0.99
CA GLU A 164 15.71 17.07 0.42
C GLU A 164 16.34 18.15 1.33
N ALA A 165 15.52 19.05 1.89
CA ALA A 165 15.97 20.05 2.84
C ALA A 165 16.50 19.43 4.14
N ALA A 166 15.81 18.43 4.68
CA ALA A 166 16.25 17.70 5.88
C ALA A 166 17.58 16.97 5.65
N MET A 167 17.74 16.33 4.49
CA MET A 167 18.99 15.68 4.11
C MET A 167 20.15 16.66 3.95
N ALA A 168 19.91 17.81 3.31
CA ALA A 168 20.92 18.86 3.19
C ALA A 168 21.34 19.43 4.55
N ALA A 169 20.38 19.66 5.46
CA ALA A 169 20.68 20.11 6.82
C ALA A 169 21.51 19.09 7.60
N ARG A 170 21.16 17.81 7.49
CA ARG A 170 21.91 16.71 8.13
C ARG A 170 23.34 16.60 7.60
N GLU A 171 23.52 16.72 6.29
CA GLU A 171 24.86 16.68 5.67
C GLU A 171 25.74 17.86 6.11
N ALA A 172 25.14 19.06 6.23
CA ALA A 172 25.82 20.24 6.75
C ALA A 172 26.24 20.05 8.22
N GLU A 173 25.38 19.46 9.05
CA GLU A 173 25.69 19.15 10.45
C GLU A 173 26.84 18.14 10.57
N ILE A 174 26.81 17.07 9.77
CA ILE A 174 27.89 16.06 9.74
C ILE A 174 29.21 16.72 9.34
N THR A 175 29.20 17.54 8.29
CA THR A 175 30.39 18.26 7.82
C THR A 175 30.94 19.21 8.88
N GLN A 176 30.06 19.93 9.58
CA GLN A 176 30.47 20.83 10.67
C GLN A 176 31.10 20.04 11.83
N LYS A 177 30.44 18.98 12.30
CA LYS A 177 30.95 18.12 13.38
C LYS A 177 32.29 17.50 13.02
N ALA A 178 32.47 17.05 11.78
CA ALA A 178 33.74 16.51 11.30
C ALA A 178 34.86 17.56 11.36
N ARG A 179 34.59 18.81 10.95
CA ARG A 179 35.56 19.92 11.03
C ARG A 179 35.91 20.28 12.47
N GLU A 180 34.92 20.35 13.35
CA GLU A 180 35.12 20.64 14.77
C GLU A 180 35.93 19.53 15.44
N HIS A 181 35.62 18.27 15.16
CA HIS A 181 36.37 17.12 15.65
C HIS A 181 37.83 17.17 15.17
N GLN A 182 38.07 17.42 13.87
CA GLN A 182 39.42 17.54 13.33
C GLN A 182 40.23 18.64 14.04
N ARG A 183 39.63 19.83 14.26
CA ARG A 183 40.28 20.92 14.99
C ARG A 183 40.60 20.55 16.43
N ALA A 184 39.70 19.83 17.10
CA ALA A 184 39.92 19.37 18.47
C ALA A 184 41.07 18.34 18.54
N VAL A 185 41.14 17.42 17.58
CA VAL A 185 42.22 16.43 17.47
C VAL A 185 43.56 17.12 17.21
N GLU A 186 43.63 18.07 16.28
CA GLU A 186 44.85 18.83 15.99
C GLU A 186 45.33 19.65 17.20
N ALA A 187 44.41 20.29 17.92
CA ALA A 187 44.73 21.02 19.15
C ALA A 187 45.24 20.10 20.26
N ALA A 188 44.62 18.93 20.44
CA ALA A 188 45.05 17.94 21.42
C ALA A 188 46.42 17.36 21.07
N ALA A 189 46.70 17.10 19.79
CA ALA A 189 48.00 16.64 19.33
C ALA A 189 49.11 17.67 19.63
N MET A 190 48.87 18.95 19.32
CA MET A 190 49.82 20.02 19.64
C MET A 190 50.04 20.20 21.15
N ALA A 191 48.99 20.07 21.96
CA ALA A 191 49.11 20.13 23.42
C ALA A 191 49.96 18.96 23.95
N HIS A 192 49.67 17.75 23.48
CA HIS A 192 50.42 16.55 23.85
C HIS A 192 51.90 16.64 23.45
N GLU A 193 52.21 17.13 22.24
CA GLU A 193 53.61 17.32 21.82
C GLU A 193 54.37 18.29 22.73
N ARG A 194 53.72 19.37 23.19
CA ARG A 194 54.32 20.32 24.15
C ARG A 194 54.57 19.67 25.51
N GLU A 195 53.58 18.94 26.04
CA GLU A 195 53.72 18.19 27.28
C GLU A 195 54.88 17.17 27.21
N MET A 196 55.00 16.46 26.09
CA MET A 196 56.08 15.49 25.86
C MET A 196 57.45 16.17 25.66
N ALA A 197 57.49 17.37 25.07
CA ALA A 197 58.71 18.15 24.97
C ALA A 197 59.19 18.63 26.36
N ASP A 198 58.27 19.12 27.19
CA ASP A 198 58.57 19.55 28.56
C ASP A 198 58.97 18.36 29.44
N TRP A 199 58.29 17.22 29.30
CA TRP A 199 58.68 15.98 29.96
C TRP A 199 60.10 15.55 29.57
N ARG A 200 60.43 15.52 28.27
CA ARG A 200 61.79 15.19 27.80
C ARG A 200 62.84 16.13 28.38
N ARG A 201 62.56 17.43 28.43
CA ARG A 201 63.47 18.42 29.05
C ARG A 201 63.67 18.15 30.54
N ARG A 202 62.61 17.85 31.31
CA ARG A 202 62.72 17.54 32.74
C ARG A 202 63.54 16.27 32.98
N VAL A 203 63.33 15.24 32.16
CA VAL A 203 64.13 14.00 32.23
C VAL A 203 65.61 14.28 31.98
N GLU A 204 65.96 15.04 30.94
CA GLU A 204 67.34 15.41 30.63
C GLU A 204 68.01 16.19 31.79
N LEU A 205 67.28 17.13 32.41
CA LEU A 205 67.76 17.88 33.58
C LEU A 205 67.99 16.97 34.80
N CYS A 206 67.08 16.03 35.06
CA CYS A 206 67.27 15.03 36.12
C CYS A 206 68.51 14.16 35.86
N GLU A 207 68.68 13.65 34.63
CA GLU A 207 69.83 12.82 34.25
C GLU A 207 71.16 13.58 34.39
N SER A 208 71.16 14.91 34.23
CA SER A 208 72.34 15.76 34.44
C SER A 208 72.71 16.00 35.92
N GLY A 209 71.88 15.51 36.86
CA GLY A 209 72.14 15.55 38.30
C GLY A 209 71.32 16.60 39.07
N GLU A 210 70.41 17.33 38.42
CA GLU A 210 69.53 18.27 39.09
C GLU A 210 68.32 17.54 39.73
N MET A 211 68.50 17.14 40.99
CA MET A 211 67.54 16.32 41.76
C MET A 211 66.12 16.93 41.88
N GLU A 212 65.97 18.24 41.71
CA GLU A 212 64.66 18.94 41.73
C GLU A 212 63.74 18.46 40.61
N TYR A 213 64.30 18.02 39.47
CA TYR A 213 63.54 17.56 38.30
C TYR A 213 63.32 16.04 38.25
N CYS A 214 63.78 15.29 39.25
CA CYS A 214 63.74 13.83 39.27
C CYS A 214 62.46 13.22 39.86
N GLN A 215 61.58 14.03 40.46
CA GLN A 215 60.30 13.56 40.95
C GLN A 215 59.20 13.84 39.90
N PRO A 216 58.35 12.86 39.57
CA PRO A 216 57.12 13.16 38.85
C PRO A 216 56.20 13.98 39.76
N GLU A 217 55.77 15.15 39.31
CA GLU A 217 54.61 15.86 39.91
C GLU A 217 53.32 15.04 39.76
#